data_AF-A0A1M6U4K4-F1
#
_entry.id   AF-A0A1M6U4K4-F1
#
_cell.length_a   1.000
_cell.length_b   1.000
_cell.length_c   1.000
_cell.angle_alpha   90.00
_cell.angle_beta   90.00
_cell.angle_gamma   90.00
#
_symmetry.space_group_name_H-M   'P 1'
#
loop_
_entity.id
_entity.type
_entity.pdbx_description
1 polymer ?
#
loop_
_entity_poly.entity_id
_entity_poly.type
_entity_poly.pdbx_seq_one_letter_code
_entity_poly.pdbx_strand_id
1 'polypeptide(L)'
;VNHKISKEIVNIAKEEKAIINLEELKNIRERIKYSKKMNKRLHNWNFYQLQTFIEYKANAEGLEVVYVKPNYTSQMCSACEHIDKRNRPNQSTFKCKACGYEANADYNTSVNIANVL
;
A
#
# COMPACT_ATOMS: atom_id res chain seq x y z
N VAL A 1 17.72 5.07 -4.46
CA VAL A 1 16.92 4.54 -3.32
C VAL A 1 15.95 3.45 -3.80
N ASN A 2 14.98 3.75 -4.67
CA ASN A 2 13.98 2.76 -5.12
C ASN A 2 14.57 1.49 -5.75
N HIS A 3 15.71 1.56 -6.45
CA HIS A 3 16.40 0.35 -6.93
C HIS A 3 16.83 -0.61 -5.81
N LYS A 4 17.25 -0.08 -4.64
CA LYS A 4 17.65 -0.93 -3.52
C LYS A 4 16.41 -1.54 -2.87
N ILE A 5 15.42 -0.70 -2.56
CA ILE A 5 14.14 -1.11 -1.94
C ILE A 5 13.43 -2.18 -2.79
N SER A 6 13.26 -1.94 -4.09
CA SER A 6 12.60 -2.93 -4.97
C SER A 6 13.37 -4.24 -5.06
N LYS A 7 14.71 -4.23 -4.96
CA LYS A 7 15.49 -5.47 -4.95
C LYS A 7 15.26 -6.24 -3.63
N GLU A 8 15.24 -5.52 -2.52
CA GLU A 8 14.99 -6.10 -1.20
C GLU A 8 13.60 -6.73 -1.11
N ILE A 9 12.55 -6.03 -1.57
CA ILE A 9 11.18 -6.57 -1.63
C ILE A 9 11.12 -7.86 -2.45
N VAL A 10 11.74 -7.86 -3.64
CA VAL A 10 11.75 -9.04 -4.52
C VAL A 10 12.53 -10.20 -3.91
N ASN A 11 13.65 -9.94 -3.23
CA ASN A 11 14.41 -10.97 -2.53
C ASN A 11 13.59 -11.62 -1.41
N ILE A 12 12.91 -10.80 -0.58
CA ILE A 12 12.05 -11.31 0.49
C ILE A 12 10.93 -12.17 -0.10
N ALA A 13 10.24 -11.68 -1.14
CA ALA A 13 9.17 -12.43 -1.78
C ALA A 13 9.65 -13.76 -2.38
N LYS A 14 10.88 -13.77 -2.95
CA LYS A 14 11.50 -14.98 -3.47
C LYS A 14 11.83 -16.00 -2.38
N GLU A 15 12.42 -15.55 -1.28
CA GLU A 15 12.78 -16.40 -0.14
C GLU A 15 11.54 -17.02 0.51
N GLU A 16 10.48 -16.22 0.66
CA GLU A 16 9.21 -16.63 1.27
C GLU A 16 8.26 -17.34 0.29
N LYS A 17 8.63 -17.45 -1.01
CA LYS A 17 7.76 -17.96 -2.09
C LYS A 17 6.39 -17.28 -2.12
N ALA A 18 6.39 -15.96 -1.91
CA ALA A 18 5.19 -15.14 -1.77
C ALA A 18 4.84 -14.39 -3.07
N ILE A 19 3.56 -14.03 -3.18
CA ILE A 19 3.05 -13.09 -4.19
C ILE A 19 3.22 -11.65 -3.67
N ILE A 20 3.49 -10.71 -4.56
CA ILE A 20 3.60 -9.29 -4.19
C ILE A 20 2.31 -8.55 -4.56
N ASN A 21 1.57 -8.09 -3.55
CA ASN A 21 0.38 -7.26 -3.75
C ASN A 21 0.75 -5.77 -3.67
N LEU A 22 0.31 -4.96 -4.65
CA LEU A 22 0.53 -3.52 -4.70
C LEU A 22 -0.80 -2.77 -4.91
N GLU A 23 -0.97 -1.60 -4.30
CA GLU A 23 -2.15 -0.78 -4.58
C GLU A 23 -2.12 -0.19 -5.99
N GLU A 24 -3.27 -0.22 -6.67
CA GLU A 24 -3.45 0.44 -7.95
C GLU A 24 -3.60 1.96 -7.77
N LEU A 25 -2.47 2.66 -7.79
CA LEU A 25 -2.41 4.12 -7.64
C LEU A 25 -2.54 4.88 -8.99
N LYS A 26 -2.97 4.18 -10.05
CA LYS A 26 -3.17 4.79 -11.37
C LYS A 26 -4.22 5.90 -11.31
N ASN A 27 -3.88 7.05 -11.91
CA ASN A 27 -4.72 8.25 -11.99
C ASN A 27 -5.02 8.92 -10.64
N ILE A 28 -4.28 8.63 -9.56
CA ILE A 28 -4.47 9.31 -8.25
C ILE A 28 -4.38 10.85 -8.37
N ARG A 29 -3.58 11.35 -9.31
CA ARG A 29 -3.39 12.78 -9.59
C ARG A 29 -4.61 13.43 -10.23
N GLU A 30 -5.42 12.67 -10.95
CA GLU A 30 -6.63 13.15 -11.64
C GLU A 30 -7.87 12.97 -10.76
N ARG A 31 -7.90 11.90 -9.95
CA ARG A 31 -9.05 11.54 -9.13
C ARG A 31 -9.26 12.44 -7.91
N ILE A 32 -8.22 13.09 -7.39
CA ILE A 32 -8.30 13.78 -6.10
C ILE A 32 -7.80 15.23 -6.21
N LYS A 33 -8.69 16.19 -5.89
CA LYS A 33 -8.34 17.62 -5.78
C LYS A 33 -7.64 17.90 -4.47
N TYR A 34 -6.31 17.94 -4.50
CA TYR A 34 -5.50 18.26 -3.34
C TYR A 34 -5.10 19.75 -3.27
N SER A 35 -4.68 20.19 -2.09
CA SER A 35 -4.08 21.52 -1.90
C SER A 35 -2.76 21.65 -2.67
N LYS A 36 -2.33 22.88 -3.01
CA LYS A 36 -1.06 23.13 -3.71
C LYS A 36 0.14 22.44 -3.05
N LYS A 37 0.19 22.44 -1.72
CA LYS A 37 1.25 21.78 -0.92
C LYS A 37 1.25 20.26 -1.10
N MET A 38 0.08 19.65 -1.12
CA MET A 38 -0.07 18.20 -1.27
C MET A 38 0.16 17.76 -2.73
N ASN A 39 -0.26 18.56 -3.71
CA ASN A 39 0.12 18.35 -5.11
C ASN A 39 1.64 18.33 -5.29
N LYS A 40 2.38 19.29 -4.71
CA LYS A 40 3.85 19.28 -4.76
C LYS A 40 4.45 17.99 -4.18
N ARG A 41 3.91 17.47 -3.07
CA ARG A 41 4.35 16.19 -2.49
C ARG A 41 4.07 15.01 -3.42
N LEU A 42 2.88 14.94 -4.01
CA LEU A 42 2.50 13.86 -4.95
C LEU A 42 3.31 13.89 -6.25
N HIS A 43 3.70 15.07 -6.72
CA HIS A 43 4.59 15.21 -7.87
C HIS A 43 6.02 14.78 -7.53
N ASN A 44 6.47 14.99 -6.30
CA ASN A 44 7.78 14.54 -5.83
C ASN A 44 7.81 13.05 -5.42
N TRP A 45 6.66 12.42 -5.23
CA TRP A 45 6.57 11.02 -4.85
C TRP A 45 6.65 10.12 -6.08
N ASN A 46 7.76 9.39 -6.21
CA ASN A 46 8.04 8.49 -7.32
C ASN A 46 7.52 7.05 -7.07
N PHE A 47 6.29 6.93 -6.53
CA PHE A 47 5.67 5.62 -6.28
C PHE A 47 5.57 4.79 -7.55
N TYR A 48 5.23 5.41 -8.69
CA TYR A 48 5.16 4.75 -9.99
C TYR A 48 6.51 4.10 -10.36
N GLN A 49 7.62 4.82 -10.14
CA GLN A 49 8.95 4.27 -10.40
C GLN A 49 9.26 3.07 -9.50
N LEU A 50 8.85 3.12 -8.22
CA LEU A 50 9.04 1.98 -7.31
C LEU A 50 8.21 0.77 -7.77
N GLN A 51 6.95 0.98 -8.16
CA GLN A 51 6.07 -0.08 -8.68
C GLN A 51 6.65 -0.71 -9.94
N THR A 52 7.05 0.09 -10.93
CA THR A 52 7.72 -0.40 -12.14
C THR A 52 8.98 -1.20 -11.81
N PHE A 53 9.77 -0.74 -10.82
CA PHE A 53 10.98 -1.45 -10.43
C PHE A 53 10.72 -2.78 -9.74
N ILE A 54 9.64 -2.88 -8.96
CA ILE A 54 9.21 -4.14 -8.36
C ILE A 54 8.73 -5.07 -9.47
N GLU A 55 7.84 -4.61 -10.36
CA GLU A 55 7.31 -5.40 -11.46
C GLU A 55 8.39 -6.04 -12.32
N TYR A 56 9.31 -5.25 -12.89
CA TYR A 56 10.27 -5.82 -13.84
C TYR A 56 11.24 -6.81 -13.16
N LYS A 57 11.57 -6.59 -11.88
CA LYS A 57 12.46 -7.47 -11.12
C LYS A 57 11.75 -8.73 -10.66
N ALA A 58 10.51 -8.62 -10.20
CA ALA A 58 9.68 -9.77 -9.84
C ALA A 58 9.49 -10.66 -11.08
N ASN A 59 9.15 -10.07 -12.22
CA ASN A 59 9.03 -10.80 -13.49
C ASN A 59 10.32 -11.50 -13.90
N ALA A 60 11.48 -10.87 -13.72
CA ALA A 60 12.78 -11.49 -14.02
C ALA A 60 13.08 -12.72 -13.13
N GLU A 61 12.51 -12.76 -11.93
CA GLU A 61 12.63 -13.87 -10.97
C GLU A 61 11.44 -14.85 -11.04
N GLY A 62 10.49 -14.65 -11.95
CA GLY A 62 9.30 -15.49 -12.11
C GLY A 62 8.25 -15.33 -11.01
N LEU A 63 8.27 -14.22 -10.26
CA LEU A 63 7.31 -13.91 -9.20
C LEU A 63 6.09 -13.16 -9.74
N GLU A 64 4.93 -13.44 -9.15
CA GLU A 64 3.68 -12.77 -9.48
C GLU A 64 3.53 -11.44 -8.72
N VAL A 65 3.07 -10.41 -9.44
CA VAL A 65 2.70 -9.11 -8.87
C VAL A 65 1.22 -8.84 -9.17
N VAL A 66 0.43 -8.65 -8.12
CA VAL A 66 -1.01 -8.39 -8.22
C VAL A 66 -1.33 -6.97 -7.80
N TYR A 67 -2.18 -6.30 -8.58
CA TYR A 67 -2.67 -4.97 -8.25
C TYR A 67 -4.04 -5.01 -7.58
N VAL A 68 -4.11 -4.40 -6.39
CA VAL A 68 -5.33 -4.33 -5.57
C VAL A 68 -5.93 -2.94 -5.67
N LYS A 69 -7.26 -2.84 -5.81
CA LYS A 69 -7.94 -1.54 -5.81
C LYS A 69 -7.82 -0.88 -4.42
N PRO A 70 -7.44 0.40 -4.31
CA PRO A 70 -7.17 1.07 -3.03
C PRO A 70 -8.43 1.45 -2.22
N ASN A 71 -9.59 0.86 -2.52
CA ASN A 71 -10.86 1.32 -1.95
C ASN A 71 -10.98 0.87 -0.49
N TYR A 72 -10.96 1.84 0.43
CA TYR A 72 -11.17 1.67 1.88
C TYR A 72 -10.14 0.79 2.61
N THR A 73 -9.09 0.33 1.95
CA THR A 73 -7.98 -0.47 2.52
C THR A 73 -7.35 0.19 3.76
N SER A 74 -7.25 1.51 3.78
CA SER A 74 -6.68 2.26 4.91
C SER A 74 -7.67 2.59 6.04
N GLN A 75 -8.96 2.31 5.85
CA GLN A 75 -10.03 2.54 6.85
C GLN A 75 -10.58 1.23 7.40
N MET A 76 -10.40 0.12 6.68
CA MET A 76 -10.78 -1.22 7.10
C MET A 76 -9.87 -1.70 8.24
N CYS A 77 -10.45 -2.34 9.24
CA CYS A 77 -9.68 -3.02 10.29
C CYS A 77 -9.23 -4.39 9.81
N SER A 78 -7.92 -4.67 9.88
CA SER A 78 -7.38 -5.99 9.51
C SER A 78 -7.80 -7.13 10.43
N ALA A 79 -8.31 -6.82 11.62
CA ALA A 79 -8.72 -7.82 12.62
C ALA A 79 -10.23 -8.15 12.57
N CYS A 80 -11.09 -7.23 12.14
CA CYS A 80 -12.55 -7.42 12.17
C CYS A 80 -13.30 -6.85 10.95
N GLU A 81 -12.58 -6.37 9.94
CA GLU A 81 -13.11 -5.86 8.67
C GLU A 81 -14.01 -4.61 8.78
N HIS A 82 -14.24 -4.08 9.99
CA HIS A 82 -15.02 -2.87 10.17
C HIS A 82 -14.37 -1.66 9.48
N ILE A 83 -15.12 -0.99 8.62
CA ILE A 83 -14.70 0.19 7.86
C ILE A 83 -15.31 1.44 8.49
N ASP A 84 -14.46 2.33 9.01
CA ASP A 84 -14.86 3.65 9.48
C ASP A 84 -13.71 4.64 9.26
N LYS A 85 -14.01 5.84 8.74
CA LYS A 85 -13.04 6.92 8.57
C LYS A 85 -12.36 7.30 9.90
N ARG A 86 -13.06 7.17 11.02
CA ARG A 86 -12.57 7.45 12.38
C ARG A 86 -11.57 6.39 12.87
N ASN A 87 -11.43 5.26 12.17
CA ASN A 87 -10.41 4.26 12.47
C ASN A 87 -8.99 4.82 12.27
N ARG A 88 -8.81 5.78 11.35
CA ARG A 88 -7.52 6.42 11.07
C ARG A 88 -7.56 7.91 11.44
N PRO A 89 -7.39 8.28 12.72
CA PRO A 89 -7.47 9.67 13.16
C PRO A 89 -6.34 10.55 12.61
N ASN A 90 -5.19 9.97 12.28
CA ASN A 90 -4.04 10.67 11.73
C ASN A 90 -3.22 9.76 10.79
N GLN A 91 -2.10 10.25 10.26
CA GLN A 91 -1.25 9.49 9.33
C GLN A 91 -0.83 8.14 9.94
N SER A 92 -0.22 8.15 11.12
CA SER A 92 0.50 7.00 11.67
C SER A 92 -0.36 6.05 12.50
N THR A 93 -1.52 6.49 13.00
CA THR A 93 -2.31 5.74 13.98
C THR A 93 -3.53 5.11 13.36
N PHE A 94 -3.76 3.84 13.66
CA PHE A 94 -5.01 3.14 13.42
C PHE A 94 -5.59 2.64 14.75
N LYS A 95 -6.89 2.90 14.98
CA LYS A 95 -7.65 2.44 16.13
C LYS A 95 -9.08 2.11 15.73
N CYS A 96 -9.39 0.82 15.61
CA CYS A 96 -10.71 0.35 15.19
C CYS A 96 -11.80 0.78 16.19
N LYS A 97 -12.88 1.37 15.67
CA LYS A 97 -14.03 1.81 16.49
C LYS A 97 -15.01 0.69 16.84
N ALA A 98 -14.89 -0.48 16.24
CA ALA A 98 -15.73 -1.64 16.55
C ALA A 98 -15.07 -2.61 17.55
N CYS A 99 -13.82 -3.03 17.30
CA CYS A 99 -13.15 -4.05 18.12
C CYS A 99 -12.02 -3.53 19.02
N GLY A 100 -11.64 -2.24 18.90
CA GLY A 100 -10.56 -1.66 19.69
C GLY A 100 -9.13 -1.99 19.24
N TYR A 101 -8.96 -2.75 18.14
CA TYR A 101 -7.63 -3.04 17.58
C TYR A 101 -6.83 -1.76 17.28
N GLU A 102 -5.57 -1.75 17.69
CA GLU A 102 -4.64 -0.63 17.52
C GLU A 102 -3.38 -1.08 16.79
N ALA A 103 -2.93 -0.27 15.83
CA ALA A 103 -1.71 -0.52 15.06
C ALA A 103 -1.18 0.77 14.43
N ASN A 104 0.00 0.68 13.82
CA ASN A 104 0.40 1.67 12.84
C ASN A 104 -0.54 1.59 11.61
N ALA A 105 -0.96 2.73 11.07
CA ALA A 105 -1.92 2.77 9.97
C ALA A 105 -1.36 2.17 8.67
N ASP A 106 -0.07 2.37 8.38
CA ASP A 106 0.56 1.80 7.19
C ASP A 106 0.71 0.28 7.35
N TYR A 107 1.01 -0.22 8.56
CA TYR A 107 1.00 -1.65 8.86
C TYR A 107 -0.39 -2.29 8.66
N ASN A 108 -1.44 -1.72 9.27
CA ASN A 108 -2.81 -2.22 9.09
C ASN A 108 -3.21 -2.22 7.60
N THR A 109 -2.86 -1.17 6.87
CA THR A 109 -3.13 -1.07 5.42
C THR A 109 -2.39 -2.16 4.64
N SER A 110 -1.11 -2.43 4.94
CA SER A 110 -0.34 -3.52 4.31
C SER A 110 -0.96 -4.89 4.56
N VAL A 111 -1.45 -5.16 5.76
CA VAL A 111 -2.16 -6.42 6.07
C VAL A 111 -3.46 -6.52 5.27
N ASN A 112 -4.23 -5.43 5.19
CA ASN A 112 -5.44 -5.43 4.37
C ASN A 112 -5.12 -5.71 2.90
N ILE A 113 -4.11 -5.07 2.32
CA ILE A 113 -3.69 -5.31 0.92
C ILE A 113 -3.22 -6.76 0.72
N ALA A 114 -2.55 -7.35 1.70
CA ALA A 114 -2.17 -8.76 1.65
C ALA A 114 -3.39 -9.70 1.63
N ASN A 115 -4.46 -9.32 2.33
CA ASN A 115 -5.68 -10.13 2.48
C ASN A 115 -6.73 -9.91 1.37
N VAL A 116 -6.63 -8.89 0.51
CA VAL A 116 -7.62 -8.60 -0.54
C VAL A 116 -7.41 -9.50 -1.78
N LEU A 117 -7.33 -10.82 -1.57
CA LEU A 117 -7.38 -11.83 -2.64
C LEU A 117 -8.69 -12.63 -2.55
#